data_AF-A0A2U1RMN7-F1
#
_entry.id   AF-A0A2U1RMN7-F1
#
_cell.length_a   1.000
_cell.length_b   1.000
_cell.length_c   1.000
_cell.angle_alpha   90.00
_cell.angle_beta   90.00
_cell.angle_gamma   90.00
#
_symmetry.space_group_name_H-M   'P 1'
#
loop_
_entity.id
_entity.type
_entity.pdbx_description
1 polymer ?
#
loop_
_entity_poly.entity_id
_entity_poly.type
_entity_poly.pdbx_seq_one_letter_code
_entity_poly.pdbx_strand_id
1 'polypeptide(L)'
;MVRQTRWRAVMLSAALIGAVFTAPTHAEESKIDEHFLLLMGARNAAKAGKHETAIARYRRLLEHRPSYPDAGQEFGWALVAAGRIQEAEEQFRIILQTNPKDIEAWKGLLEAARKGGKQHEILKSLERLVELEPARRDLRMQLALELHNRGRFAEAEAHIVILLGE
;
A
#
# COMPACT_ATOMS: atom_id res chain seq x y z
N MET A 1 -66.65 -29.07 -15.42
CA MET A 1 -67.16 -30.37 -14.94
C MET A 1 -66.39 -31.46 -15.67
N VAL A 2 -65.23 -31.92 -15.16
CA VAL A 2 -65.00 -32.96 -14.13
C VAL A 2 -65.09 -34.39 -14.70
N ARG A 3 -64.00 -35.16 -14.43
CA ARG A 3 -63.77 -36.63 -14.58
C ARG A 3 -63.27 -37.11 -15.96
N GLN A 4 -62.30 -38.02 -16.09
CA GLN A 4 -61.52 -38.78 -15.11
C GLN A 4 -60.25 -39.37 -15.75
N THR A 5 -59.24 -39.50 -14.91
CA THR A 5 -57.96 -40.22 -15.03
C THR A 5 -58.07 -41.66 -15.53
N ARG A 6 -57.05 -42.11 -16.29
CA ARG A 6 -56.47 -43.49 -16.24
C ARG A 6 -55.21 -43.56 -17.13
N TRP A 7 -54.03 -43.32 -16.55
CA TRP A 7 -52.76 -43.71 -17.18
C TRP A 7 -52.29 -45.01 -16.54
N ARG A 8 -52.21 -46.08 -17.33
CA ARG A 8 -51.67 -47.39 -16.93
C ARG A 8 -50.15 -47.29 -16.91
N ALA A 9 -49.56 -47.67 -15.78
CA ALA A 9 -48.13 -47.91 -15.65
C ALA A 9 -47.71 -49.11 -16.54
N VAL A 10 -46.67 -48.93 -17.34
CA VAL A 10 -45.87 -50.03 -17.90
C VAL A 10 -44.41 -49.69 -17.58
N MET A 11 -43.87 -50.39 -16.58
CA MET A 11 -42.44 -50.44 -16.29
C MET A 11 -41.82 -51.46 -17.24
N LEU A 12 -40.97 -50.99 -18.16
CA LEU A 12 -40.06 -51.87 -18.91
C LEU A 12 -38.63 -51.42 -18.60
N SER A 13 -37.97 -52.28 -17.83
CA SER A 13 -36.56 -52.26 -17.49
C SER A 13 -35.71 -52.44 -18.75
N ALA A 14 -34.80 -51.50 -19.00
CA ALA A 14 -33.67 -51.70 -19.91
C ALA A 14 -32.42 -51.09 -19.27
N ALA A 15 -31.51 -51.97 -18.85
CA ALA A 15 -30.15 -51.59 -18.49
C ALA A 15 -29.40 -51.17 -19.76
N LEU A 16 -28.90 -49.93 -19.79
CA LEU A 16 -27.96 -49.45 -20.80
C LEU A 16 -26.89 -48.63 -20.10
N ILE A 17 -25.66 -49.12 -20.24
CA ILE A 17 -24.41 -48.49 -19.83
C ILE A 17 -24.31 -47.16 -20.60
N GLY A 18 -24.67 -46.07 -19.94
CA GLY A 18 -24.42 -44.71 -20.42
C GLY A 18 -23.14 -44.21 -19.77
N ALA A 19 -22.05 -44.16 -20.53
CA ALA A 19 -20.87 -43.39 -20.14
C ALA A 19 -21.32 -41.95 -19.86
N VAL A 20 -21.30 -41.54 -18.59
CA VAL A 20 -21.45 -40.13 -18.23
C VAL A 20 -20.14 -39.44 -18.57
N PHE A 21 -20.00 -39.06 -19.84
CA PHE A 21 -19.10 -38.00 -20.23
C PHE A 21 -19.86 -36.68 -20.04
N THR A 22 -19.87 -36.17 -18.81
CA THR A 22 -20.16 -34.77 -18.54
C THR A 22 -18.93 -34.16 -17.92
N ALA A 23 -18.33 -33.25 -18.68
CA ALA A 23 -17.10 -32.53 -18.43
C ALA A 23 -17.00 -31.95 -17.00
N PRO A 24 -15.78 -31.68 -16.49
CA PRO A 24 -15.62 -30.86 -15.31
C PRO A 24 -16.12 -29.46 -15.64
N THR A 25 -17.33 -29.09 -15.23
CA THR A 25 -17.82 -27.70 -15.30
C THR A 25 -18.09 -27.15 -13.91
N HIS A 26 -17.19 -27.44 -12.97
CA HIS A 26 -16.62 -26.34 -12.24
C HIS A 26 -15.27 -26.06 -12.90
N ALA A 27 -15.33 -25.42 -14.07
CA ALA A 27 -14.31 -24.44 -14.35
C ALA A 27 -14.33 -23.55 -13.10
N GLU A 28 -13.30 -23.66 -12.28
CA GLU A 28 -12.93 -22.60 -11.35
C GLU A 28 -12.96 -21.35 -12.21
N GLU A 29 -14.06 -20.60 -12.15
CA GLU A 29 -14.02 -19.21 -12.55
C GLU A 29 -12.80 -18.68 -11.83
N SER A 30 -11.79 -18.30 -12.60
CA SER A 30 -10.63 -17.59 -12.10
C SER A 30 -11.19 -16.30 -11.50
N LYS A 31 -11.66 -16.40 -10.26
CA LYS A 31 -12.15 -15.30 -9.47
C LYS A 31 -10.95 -14.41 -9.37
N ILE A 32 -10.98 -13.32 -10.13
CA ILE A 32 -9.97 -12.29 -10.02
C ILE A 32 -9.87 -11.99 -8.53
N ASP A 33 -8.67 -12.19 -7.97
CA ASP A 33 -8.46 -12.05 -6.54
C ASP A 33 -8.96 -10.66 -6.12
N GLU A 34 -9.93 -10.63 -5.19
CA GLU A 34 -10.51 -9.38 -4.72
C GLU A 34 -9.42 -8.43 -4.22
N HIS A 35 -8.35 -8.97 -3.63
CA HIS A 35 -7.19 -8.20 -3.22
C HIS A 35 -6.49 -7.51 -4.40
N PHE A 36 -6.34 -8.22 -5.52
CA PHE A 36 -5.79 -7.64 -6.75
C PHE A 36 -6.68 -6.52 -7.30
N LEU A 37 -8.00 -6.72 -7.29
CA LEU A 37 -8.95 -5.68 -7.71
C LEU A 37 -8.92 -4.46 -6.79
N LEU A 38 -8.83 -4.67 -5.47
CA LEU A 38 -8.70 -3.60 -4.49
C LEU A 38 -7.40 -2.81 -4.70
N LEU A 39 -6.28 -3.49 -4.90
CA LEU A 39 -4.98 -2.86 -5.17
C LEU A 39 -5.02 -2.03 -6.46
N MET A 40 -5.41 -2.64 -7.57
CA MET A 40 -5.46 -1.95 -8.86
C MET A 40 -6.47 -0.80 -8.85
N GLY A 41 -7.61 -1.00 -8.19
CA GLY A 41 -8.60 0.04 -7.96
C GLY A 41 -8.05 1.19 -7.11
N ALA A 42 -7.28 0.91 -6.05
CA ALA A 42 -6.68 1.92 -5.20
C ALA A 42 -5.64 2.75 -5.95
N ARG A 43 -4.73 2.08 -6.68
CA ARG A 43 -3.72 2.72 -7.54
C ARG A 43 -4.35 3.61 -8.60
N ASN A 44 -5.38 3.11 -9.30
CA ASN A 44 -6.08 3.89 -10.31
C ASN A 44 -6.79 5.11 -9.72
N ALA A 45 -7.42 4.95 -8.55
CA ALA A 45 -8.05 6.07 -7.85
C ALA A 45 -7.01 7.11 -7.40
N ALA A 46 -5.86 6.67 -6.88
CA ALA A 46 -4.77 7.56 -6.48
C ALA A 46 -4.23 8.37 -7.67
N LYS A 47 -3.96 7.70 -8.80
CA LYS A 47 -3.53 8.36 -10.05
C LYS A 47 -4.56 9.33 -10.60
N ALA A 48 -5.85 9.07 -10.39
CA ALA A 48 -6.93 9.94 -10.81
C ALA A 48 -7.23 11.09 -9.82
N GLY A 49 -6.43 11.26 -8.76
CA GLY A 49 -6.67 12.27 -7.72
C GLY A 49 -7.85 11.98 -6.78
N LYS A 50 -8.46 10.79 -6.89
CA LYS A 50 -9.58 10.36 -6.06
C LYS A 50 -9.07 9.77 -4.74
N HIS A 51 -8.41 10.61 -3.94
CA HIS A 51 -7.62 10.18 -2.79
C HIS A 51 -8.45 9.40 -1.74
N GLU A 52 -9.66 9.87 -1.39
CA GLU A 52 -10.52 9.14 -0.43
C GLU A 52 -10.96 7.77 -0.95
N THR A 53 -11.21 7.62 -2.25
CA THR A 53 -11.51 6.31 -2.85
C THR A 53 -10.29 5.38 -2.79
N ALA A 54 -9.09 5.91 -3.03
CA ALA A 54 -7.87 5.13 -2.91
C ALA A 54 -7.65 4.66 -1.47
N ILE A 55 -7.79 5.57 -0.50
CA ILE A 55 -7.70 5.29 0.94
C ILE A 55 -8.67 4.20 1.37
N ALA A 56 -9.94 4.30 0.97
CA ALA A 56 -10.94 3.29 1.32
C ALA A 56 -10.57 1.89 0.79
N ARG A 57 -10.03 1.81 -0.44
CA ARG A 57 -9.61 0.55 -1.05
C ARG A 57 -8.34 -0.02 -0.42
N TYR A 58 -7.34 0.82 -0.13
CA TYR A 58 -6.14 0.40 0.58
C TYR A 58 -6.46 -0.09 2.00
N ARG A 59 -7.33 0.62 2.73
CA ARG A 59 -7.75 0.19 4.07
C ARG A 59 -8.40 -1.20 4.03
N ARG A 60 -9.36 -1.40 3.12
CA ARG A 60 -10.01 -2.71 2.94
C ARG A 60 -9.01 -3.80 2.54
N LEU A 61 -8.06 -3.49 1.67
CA LEU A 61 -7.00 -4.45 1.29
C LEU A 61 -6.15 -4.87 2.49
N LEU A 62 -5.70 -3.89 3.29
CA LEU A 62 -4.82 -4.10 4.43
C LEU A 62 -5.54 -4.73 5.63
N GLU A 63 -6.86 -4.56 5.77
CA GLU A 63 -7.69 -5.29 6.74
C GLU A 63 -7.64 -6.80 6.51
N HIS A 64 -7.65 -7.24 5.24
CA HIS A 64 -7.58 -8.66 4.88
C HIS A 64 -6.15 -9.20 4.77
N ARG A 65 -5.21 -8.36 4.32
CA ARG A 65 -3.80 -8.72 4.10
C ARG A 65 -2.88 -7.62 4.64
N PRO A 66 -2.61 -7.60 5.97
CA PRO A 66 -1.77 -6.57 6.59
C PRO A 66 -0.34 -6.51 6.04
N SER A 67 0.16 -7.62 5.48
CA SER A 67 1.51 -7.74 4.92
C SER A 67 1.49 -7.80 3.38
N TYR A 68 0.52 -7.15 2.73
CA TYR A 68 0.51 -7.06 1.26
C TYR A 68 1.68 -6.17 0.79
N PRO A 69 2.63 -6.69 -0.03
CA PRO A 69 3.79 -5.92 -0.47
C PRO A 69 3.37 -4.61 -1.16
N ASP A 70 4.08 -3.52 -0.90
CA ASP A 70 3.92 -2.16 -1.45
C ASP A 70 2.62 -1.43 -1.07
N ALA A 71 1.51 -2.13 -0.78
CA ALA A 71 0.21 -1.52 -0.47
C ALA A 71 0.27 -0.61 0.77
N GLY A 72 1.06 -0.98 1.78
CA GLY A 72 1.24 -0.16 2.98
C GLY A 72 1.88 1.20 2.68
N GLN A 73 2.92 1.22 1.83
CA GLN A 73 3.60 2.45 1.42
C GLN A 73 2.69 3.30 0.54
N GLU A 74 2.05 2.69 -0.46
CA GLU A 74 1.12 3.39 -1.36
C GLU A 74 -0.08 3.98 -0.60
N PHE A 75 -0.54 3.30 0.46
CA PHE A 75 -1.56 3.82 1.36
C PHE A 75 -1.09 5.06 2.11
N GLY A 76 0.12 5.02 2.69
CA GLY A 76 0.74 6.17 3.35
C GLY A 76 0.83 7.38 2.41
N TRP A 77 1.27 7.17 1.17
CA TRP A 77 1.32 8.25 0.16
C TRP A 77 -0.05 8.77 -0.24
N ALA A 78 -1.06 7.91 -0.34
CA ALA A 78 -2.44 8.35 -0.60
C ALA A 78 -2.99 9.21 0.55
N LEU A 79 -2.64 8.90 1.80
CA LEU A 79 -2.99 9.71 2.97
C LEU A 79 -2.30 11.08 2.94
N VAL A 80 -1.00 11.14 2.58
CA VAL A 80 -0.26 12.39 2.37
C VAL A 80 -0.95 13.26 1.31
N ALA A 81 -1.32 12.66 0.17
CA ALA A 81 -1.98 13.37 -0.92
C ALA A 81 -3.38 13.88 -0.53
N ALA A 82 -4.09 13.17 0.33
CA ALA A 82 -5.38 13.60 0.88
C ALA A 82 -5.26 14.67 2.00
N GLY A 83 -4.04 15.01 2.43
CA GLY A 83 -3.82 15.90 3.58
C GLY A 83 -4.09 15.25 4.95
N ARG A 84 -4.26 13.92 5.00
CA ARG A 84 -4.47 13.15 6.23
C ARG A 84 -3.12 12.83 6.89
N ILE A 85 -2.41 13.89 7.27
CA ILE A 85 -0.99 13.84 7.64
C ILE A 85 -0.74 12.93 8.85
N GLN A 86 -1.57 13.01 9.89
CA GLN A 86 -1.42 12.22 11.11
C GLN A 86 -1.56 10.73 10.84
N GLU A 87 -2.53 10.34 10.00
CA GLU A 87 -2.72 8.95 9.59
C GLU A 87 -1.59 8.47 8.69
N ALA A 88 -1.08 9.32 7.81
CA ALA A 88 0.08 8.98 6.98
C ALA A 88 1.30 8.68 7.84
N GLU A 89 1.58 9.52 8.85
CA GLU A 89 2.68 9.28 9.77
C GLU A 89 2.54 7.96 10.52
N GLU A 90 1.35 7.68 11.05
CA GLU A 90 1.09 6.41 11.74
C GLU A 90 1.35 5.22 10.81
N GLN A 91 0.86 5.30 9.57
CA GLN A 91 1.06 4.26 8.59
C GLN A 91 2.55 4.03 8.25
N PHE A 92 3.32 5.10 8.07
CA PHE A 92 4.76 4.95 7.85
C PHE A 92 5.50 4.44 9.09
N ARG A 93 5.08 4.81 10.31
CA ARG A 93 5.63 4.26 11.56
C ARG A 93 5.37 2.76 11.69
N ILE A 94 4.19 2.27 11.30
CA ILE A 94 3.88 0.83 11.27
C ILE A 94 4.85 0.07 10.34
N ILE A 95 5.14 0.62 9.16
CA ILE A 95 6.13 0.04 8.24
C ILE A 95 7.51 -0.02 8.91
N LEU A 96 7.91 1.06 9.59
CA LEU A 96 9.20 1.15 10.28
C LEU A 96 9.30 0.26 11.53
N GLN A 97 8.19 -0.09 12.18
CA GLN A 97 8.17 -1.09 13.24
C GLN A 97 8.58 -2.47 12.70
N THR A 98 8.19 -2.79 11.47
CA THR A 98 8.52 -4.07 10.82
C THR A 98 9.89 -4.03 10.14
N ASN A 99 10.20 -2.92 9.46
CA ASN A 99 11.48 -2.69 8.79
C ASN A 99 12.03 -1.30 9.16
N PRO A 100 12.85 -1.18 10.22
CA PRO A 100 13.41 0.10 10.67
C PRO A 100 14.34 0.80 9.67
N LYS A 101 14.73 0.10 8.59
CA LYS A 101 15.61 0.60 7.53
C LYS A 101 14.85 0.86 6.22
N ASP A 102 13.51 0.83 6.23
CA ASP A 102 12.71 1.11 5.04
C ASP A 102 12.86 2.57 4.60
N ILE A 103 13.61 2.80 3.52
CA ILE A 103 13.93 4.13 3.02
C ILE A 103 12.67 4.88 2.58
N GLU A 104 11.72 4.19 1.93
CA GLU A 104 10.50 4.82 1.44
C GLU A 104 9.58 5.26 2.58
N ALA A 105 9.50 4.48 3.67
CA ALA A 105 8.78 4.91 4.87
C ALA A 105 9.42 6.13 5.55
N TRP A 106 10.76 6.21 5.60
CA TRP A 106 11.45 7.39 6.10
C TRP A 106 11.23 8.63 5.22
N LYS A 107 11.20 8.46 3.88
CA LYS A 107 10.80 9.54 2.96
C LYS A 107 9.35 9.97 3.17
N GLY A 108 8.46 9.00 3.39
CA GLY A 108 7.06 9.24 3.72
C GLY A 108 6.89 10.07 5.01
N LEU A 109 7.62 9.72 6.08
CA LEU A 109 7.65 10.50 7.32
C LEU A 109 8.21 11.91 7.10
N LEU A 110 9.28 12.07 6.33
CA LEU A 110 9.83 13.39 6.00
C LEU A 110 8.79 14.27 5.30
N GLU A 111 8.10 13.74 4.29
CA GLU A 111 7.08 14.51 3.56
C GLU A 111 5.86 14.82 4.44
N ALA A 112 5.39 13.86 5.22
CA ALA A 112 4.31 14.08 6.17
C ALA A 112 4.68 15.15 7.21
N ALA A 113 5.89 15.09 7.77
CA ALA A 113 6.39 16.07 8.72
C ALA A 113 6.48 17.48 8.12
N ARG A 114 6.92 17.60 6.86
CA ARG A 114 6.93 18.88 6.13
C ARG A 114 5.54 19.47 5.98
N LYS A 115 4.58 18.67 5.50
CA LYS A 115 3.18 19.11 5.36
C LYS A 115 2.50 19.41 6.69
N GLY A 116 2.85 18.68 7.74
CA GLY A 116 2.34 18.88 9.11
C GLY A 116 3.05 19.98 9.90
N GLY A 117 4.10 20.60 9.36
CA GLY A 117 4.90 21.60 10.07
C GLY A 117 5.68 21.05 11.28
N LYS A 118 5.88 19.73 11.36
CA LYS A 118 6.53 19.06 12.48
C LYS A 118 8.06 19.11 12.34
N GLN A 119 8.60 20.28 12.66
CA GLN A 119 10.03 20.60 12.53
C GLN A 119 10.95 19.51 13.10
N HIS A 120 10.70 19.05 14.33
CA HIS A 120 11.56 18.03 14.95
C HIS A 120 11.61 16.71 14.17
N GLU A 121 10.49 16.29 13.58
CA GLU A 121 10.41 15.04 12.81
C GLU A 121 11.09 15.16 11.43
N ILE A 122 11.16 16.37 10.85
CA ILE A 122 11.89 16.63 9.60
C ILE A 122 13.37 16.30 9.78
N LEU A 123 13.97 16.84 10.85
CA LEU A 123 15.39 16.64 11.15
C LEU A 123 15.72 15.18 11.37
N LYS A 124 14.96 14.52 12.25
CA LYS A 124 15.11 13.10 12.56
C LYS A 124 15.01 12.22 11.31
N SER A 125 14.04 12.52 10.44
CA SER A 125 13.87 11.76 9.19
C SER A 125 15.03 12.00 8.22
N LEU A 126 15.54 13.23 8.10
CA LEU A 126 16.71 13.55 7.28
C LEU A 126 18.00 12.90 7.80
N GLU A 127 18.25 12.98 9.11
CA GLU A 127 19.38 12.31 9.76
C GLU A 127 19.36 10.81 9.42
N ARG A 128 18.19 10.17 9.56
CA ARG A 128 18.04 8.75 9.26
C ARG A 128 18.20 8.42 7.78
N LEU A 129 17.69 9.27 6.88
CA LEU A 129 17.87 9.08 5.43
C LEU A 129 19.34 9.23 5.01
N VAL A 130 20.09 10.17 5.62
CA VAL A 130 21.53 10.32 5.36
C VAL A 130 22.33 9.13 5.89
N GLU A 131 21.94 8.55 7.03
CA GLU A 131 22.54 7.30 7.54
C GLU A 131 22.29 6.11 6.61
N LEU A 132 21.08 5.98 6.07
CA LEU A 132 20.69 4.87 5.19
C LEU A 132 21.25 5.02 3.77
N GLU A 133 21.38 6.25 3.27
CA GLU A 133 21.87 6.56 1.94
C GLU A 133 23.04 7.57 1.98
N PRO A 134 24.22 7.21 2.53
CA PRO A 134 25.31 8.17 2.80
C PRO A 134 25.89 8.84 1.55
N ALA A 135 25.76 8.21 0.38
CA ALA A 135 26.21 8.73 -0.91
C ALA A 135 25.27 9.75 -1.55
N ARG A 136 24.04 9.91 -1.02
CA ARG A 136 23.04 10.84 -1.55
C ARG A 136 23.36 12.27 -1.10
N ARG A 137 24.11 12.97 -1.95
CA ARG A 137 24.51 14.37 -1.74
C ARG A 137 23.31 15.30 -1.54
N ASP A 138 22.19 15.03 -2.20
CA ASP A 138 20.95 15.80 -2.06
C ASP A 138 20.32 15.70 -0.66
N LEU A 139 20.36 14.52 -0.03
CA LEU A 139 19.87 14.34 1.35
C LEU A 139 20.80 15.02 2.35
N ARG A 140 22.13 14.90 2.14
CA ARG A 140 23.13 15.55 2.97
C ARG A 140 23.05 17.08 2.90
N MET A 141 22.81 17.62 1.70
CA MET A 141 22.58 19.06 1.52
C MET A 141 21.31 19.53 2.24
N GLN A 142 20.22 18.77 2.12
CA GLN A 142 18.97 19.08 2.85
C GLN A 142 19.18 19.06 4.37
N LEU A 143 19.92 18.09 4.90
CA LEU A 143 20.24 18.02 6.32
C LEU A 143 21.11 19.20 6.76
N ALA A 144 22.15 19.55 6.02
CA ALA A 144 23.02 20.69 6.33
C ALA A 144 22.24 22.02 6.39
N LEU A 145 21.36 22.27 5.41
CA LEU A 145 20.50 23.45 5.40
C LEU A 145 19.55 23.47 6.60
N GLU A 146 18.97 22.32 6.90
CA GLU A 146 18.03 22.16 7.99
C GLU A 146 18.67 22.33 9.39
N LEU A 147 19.93 21.92 9.53
CA LEU A 147 20.77 22.18 10.71
C LEU A 147 21.13 23.67 10.81
N HIS A 148 21.52 24.29 9.70
CA HIS A 148 21.82 25.72 9.63
C HIS A 148 20.63 26.58 10.06
N ASN A 149 19.43 26.29 9.54
CA ASN A 149 18.20 27.02 9.89
C ASN A 149 17.86 26.92 11.39
N ARG A 150 18.38 25.90 12.08
CA ARG A 150 18.22 25.73 13.54
C ARG A 150 19.39 26.29 14.36
N GLY A 151 20.39 26.89 13.72
CA GLY A 151 21.59 27.40 14.39
C GLY A 151 22.58 26.30 14.80
N ARG A 152 22.40 25.05 14.36
CA ARG A 152 23.34 23.93 14.60
C ARG A 152 24.52 24.01 13.61
N PHE A 153 25.25 25.12 13.63
CA PHE A 153 26.24 25.46 12.60
C PHE A 153 27.41 24.47 12.51
N ALA A 154 27.93 24.01 13.65
CA ALA A 154 29.05 23.06 13.67
C ALA A 154 28.69 21.72 12.99
N GLU A 155 27.46 21.26 13.16
CA GLU A 155 26.98 20.02 12.56
C GLU A 155 26.67 20.21 11.06
N ALA A 156 26.10 21.36 10.70
CA ALA A 156 25.92 21.73 9.30
C ALA A 156 27.26 21.75 8.54
N GLU A 157 28.29 22.36 9.13
CA GLU A 157 29.64 22.44 8.56
C GLU A 157 30.24 21.05 8.33
N ALA A 158 30.09 20.13 9.28
CA ALA A 158 30.57 18.75 9.12
C ALA A 158 29.94 18.06 7.89
N HIS A 159 28.66 18.32 7.59
CA HIS A 159 28.04 17.80 6.37
C HIS A 159 28.49 18.53 5.11
N ILE A 160 28.79 19.83 5.18
CA ILE A 160 29.29 20.64 4.05
C ILE A 160 30.70 20.21 3.64
N VAL A 161 31.61 20.01 4.59
CA VAL A 161 32.98 19.50 4.35
C VAL A 161 32.94 18.20 3.54
N ILE A 162 32.09 17.26 3.95
CA ILE A 162 31.88 15.98 3.23
C ILE A 162 31.34 16.23 1.81
N LEU A 163 30.49 17.24 1.61
CA LEU A 163 29.99 17.59 0.28
C LEU A 163 31.09 18.24 -0.58
N LEU A 164 31.98 19.04 -0.01
CA LEU A 164 33.10 19.64 -0.73
C LEU A 164 34.22 18.64 -1.03
N GLY A 165 34.26 17.52 -0.31
CA GLY A 165 35.31 16.51 -0.45
C GLY A 165 36.60 16.90 0.27
N GLU A 166 36.46 17.70 1.33
CA GLU A 166 37.52 18.18 2.21
C GLU A 166 37.74 17.26 3.42
#